data_AF-A0A9E3Z019-F1
#
_entry.id   AF-A0A9E3Z019-F1
#
_cell.length_a   1.000
_cell.length_b   1.000
_cell.length_c   1.000
_cell.angle_alpha   90.00
_cell.angle_beta   90.00
_cell.angle_gamma   90.00
#
_symmetry.space_group_name_H-M   'P 1'
#
loop_
_entity.id
_entity.type
_entity.pdbx_description
1 polymer ?
#
loop_
_entity_poly.entity_id
_entity_poly.type
_entity_poly.pdbx_seq_one_letter_code
_entity_poly.pdbx_strand_id
1 'polypeptide(L)'
;MKPKTWIAAFLCLLLVNGCSDGSDNNSVSESQRLLAQFGELQSSFSESGMQGLLDYEDSGRPVTLVQLMSVTDSETFARYEEQAANLWQSIGATERFRSEVFDQLIGDRSLNQIRAIEFPNIIVLLSAIDTPAFTDLMNTLAAASDDHAWVLGEEDRLPFKPGGSYFDPALQNLDNEQAFSLLANAGANGSSNNSAFDSNPAAVVDMVVSDAPSPFWMVNLIDFYEQANFPDGRDTDLSGEEANQIYGNTILPTLLRYNSLPDLLMPVAVILTNEEFAWEQAAIVRYASRDAFLNAFALNPRAGEAVVYKEAGVENTLVYASEVPGTVIAAPQNGPLFNFRYCEVLLVFPGNTGPIADVYNSMPLGTCPQHLWDALDAESIAGDYSAEVAALNGIRFWVLDRIESEIPTGPPVIENFGGIPMRLAASVALAAGTETGEPAAYKVNRVSRDTVFHYVAGRQVYDLQDPEGTRYRMQSFTQGRDRDQQLVGLQRLGQTLQLPEGWTFQVVLLTEDYELPTIGGIAEVIADDLGNTYQRIP
;
A
#
# COMPACT_ATOMS: atom_id res chain seq x y z
N MET A 1 -23.26 56.90 -16.10
CA MET A 1 -23.84 58.21 -15.70
C MET A 1 -24.56 58.03 -14.36
N LYS A 2 -24.35 58.99 -13.44
CA LYS A 2 -24.80 59.12 -12.03
C LYS A 2 -26.28 58.75 -11.73
N PRO A 3 -26.76 58.60 -10.46
CA PRO A 3 -26.21 59.17 -9.20
C PRO A 3 -26.27 58.34 -7.89
N LYS A 4 -25.51 58.85 -6.92
CA LYS A 4 -25.59 58.63 -5.45
C LYS A 4 -26.82 59.33 -4.85
N THR A 5 -27.40 58.76 -3.79
CA THR A 5 -28.15 59.50 -2.76
C THR A 5 -27.91 58.89 -1.37
N TRP A 6 -27.35 59.71 -0.49
CA TRP A 6 -27.30 59.58 0.97
C TRP A 6 -28.69 59.81 1.59
N ILE A 7 -29.03 59.07 2.66
CA ILE A 7 -29.92 59.56 3.72
C ILE A 7 -29.26 59.24 5.06
N ALA A 8 -28.91 60.30 5.78
CA ALA A 8 -28.62 60.28 7.20
C ALA A 8 -29.74 61.05 7.91
N ALA A 9 -30.24 60.52 9.02
CA ALA A 9 -31.02 61.29 9.99
C ALA A 9 -30.68 60.83 11.41
N PHE A 10 -30.11 61.79 12.14
CA PHE A 10 -29.79 61.82 13.57
C PHE A 10 -31.03 61.80 14.48
N LEU A 11 -30.86 61.28 15.70
CA LEU A 11 -31.38 61.69 17.03
C LEU A 11 -31.53 60.41 17.87
N CYS A 12 -31.04 60.24 19.10
CA CYS A 12 -30.77 61.22 20.16
C CYS A 12 -29.75 60.63 21.15
N LEU A 13 -28.72 61.41 21.49
CA LEU A 13 -27.85 61.18 22.65
C LEU A 13 -28.40 62.03 23.81
N LEU A 14 -28.44 61.45 25.03
CA LEU A 14 -28.22 62.05 26.36
C LEU A 14 -29.18 61.47 27.41
N LEU A 15 -28.64 60.63 28.30
CA LEU A 15 -28.46 61.00 29.71
C LEU A 15 -27.45 60.04 30.37
N VAL A 16 -26.41 60.66 30.93
CA VAL A 16 -25.31 60.06 31.68
C VAL A 16 -25.66 60.12 33.18
N ASN A 17 -25.63 58.99 33.87
CA ASN A 17 -24.94 58.77 35.16
C ASN A 17 -25.59 57.65 36.00
N GLY A 18 -24.74 56.69 36.38
CA GLY A 18 -24.69 56.16 37.73
C GLY A 18 -25.63 55.00 38.05
N CYS A 19 -25.13 53.78 37.87
CA CYS A 19 -24.92 52.86 38.98
C CYS A 19 -23.73 51.97 38.63
N SER A 20 -22.63 52.18 39.37
CA SER A 20 -21.65 51.14 39.62
C SER A 20 -22.34 50.03 40.40
N ASP A 21 -22.34 48.82 39.89
CA ASP A 21 -22.26 47.64 40.73
C ASP A 21 -21.16 46.77 40.17
N GLY A 22 -20.01 46.85 40.84
CA GLY A 22 -19.03 45.79 40.76
C GLY A 22 -19.59 44.59 41.49
N SER A 23 -19.79 43.50 40.76
CA SER A 23 -19.91 42.16 41.32
C SER A 23 -19.48 41.15 40.27
N ASP A 24 -18.37 40.47 40.58
CA ASP A 24 -17.86 39.21 40.01
C ASP A 24 -17.23 39.20 38.62
N ASN A 25 -16.05 39.81 38.50
CA ASN A 25 -15.14 39.64 37.35
C ASN A 25 -14.27 38.37 37.49
N ASN A 26 -14.89 37.24 37.84
CA ASN A 26 -14.21 35.95 38.09
C ASN A 26 -14.88 34.77 37.34
N SER A 27 -15.71 35.04 36.33
CA SER A 27 -16.31 33.99 35.50
C SER A 27 -15.30 33.52 34.45
N VAL A 28 -14.78 32.31 34.62
CA VAL A 28 -14.00 31.58 33.61
C VAL A 28 -14.80 31.51 32.30
N SER A 29 -14.21 31.85 31.16
CA SER A 29 -14.87 31.78 29.85
C SER A 29 -15.23 30.34 29.48
N GLU A 30 -16.13 30.14 28.52
CA GLU A 30 -16.48 28.79 28.06
C GLU A 30 -15.32 28.10 27.34
N SER A 31 -14.54 28.85 26.56
CA SER A 31 -13.30 28.38 25.94
C SER A 31 -12.27 27.93 26.99
N GLN A 32 -12.13 28.68 28.09
CA GLN A 32 -11.26 28.30 29.22
C GLN A 32 -11.77 27.06 29.96
N ARG A 33 -13.10 26.86 30.06
CA ARG A 33 -13.68 25.65 30.64
C ARG A 33 -13.42 24.42 29.76
N LEU A 34 -13.57 24.54 28.43
CA LEU A 34 -13.21 23.48 27.49
C LEU A 34 -11.72 23.16 27.54
N LEU A 35 -10.87 24.19 27.53
CA LEU A 35 -9.42 24.03 27.62
C LEU A 35 -9.05 23.29 28.91
N ALA A 36 -9.69 23.61 30.04
CA ALA A 36 -9.45 22.95 31.32
C ALA A 36 -9.63 21.41 31.27
N GLN A 37 -10.44 20.89 30.36
CA GLN A 37 -10.66 19.45 30.18
C GLN A 37 -9.42 18.71 29.65
N PHE A 38 -8.46 19.42 29.06
CA PHE A 38 -7.20 18.85 28.57
C PHE A 38 -6.16 18.61 29.67
N GLY A 39 -6.47 18.96 30.93
CA GLY A 39 -5.61 18.62 32.07
C GLY A 39 -4.18 19.15 31.91
N GLU A 40 -3.19 18.27 32.02
CA GLU A 40 -1.77 18.64 31.87
C GLU A 40 -1.39 19.08 30.45
N LEU A 41 -2.17 18.71 29.44
CA LEU A 41 -1.92 19.12 28.04
C LEU A 41 -2.37 20.54 27.74
N GLN A 42 -3.06 21.24 28.66
CA GLN A 42 -3.55 22.61 28.45
C GLN A 42 -2.53 23.58 27.87
N SER A 43 -1.24 23.44 28.22
CA SER A 43 -0.17 24.30 27.69
C SER A 43 0.13 24.10 26.20
N SER A 44 -0.20 22.94 25.66
CA SER A 44 -0.01 22.60 24.24
C SER A 44 -1.23 22.97 23.39
N PHE A 45 -2.37 23.24 24.03
CA PHE A 45 -3.63 23.65 23.39
C PHE A 45 -3.87 25.15 23.52
N SER A 46 -4.66 25.71 22.59
CA SER A 46 -4.91 27.15 22.54
C SER A 46 -6.33 27.50 22.98
N GLU A 47 -6.48 28.58 23.76
CA GLU A 47 -7.81 29.12 24.11
C GLU A 47 -8.56 29.56 22.84
N SER A 48 -7.84 30.09 21.84
CA SER A 48 -8.38 30.44 20.52
C SER A 48 -8.91 29.22 19.76
N GLY A 49 -8.25 28.07 19.86
CA GLY A 49 -8.73 26.82 19.28
C GLY A 49 -10.03 26.35 19.93
N MET A 50 -10.11 26.40 21.27
CA MET A 50 -11.34 26.08 21.99
C MET A 50 -12.48 27.05 21.66
N GLN A 51 -12.17 28.35 21.53
CA GLN A 51 -13.13 29.34 21.06
C GLN A 51 -13.57 29.05 19.63
N GLY A 52 -12.66 28.64 18.75
CA GLY A 52 -12.97 28.24 17.39
C GLY A 52 -13.91 27.04 17.31
N LEU A 53 -13.79 26.06 18.23
CA LEU A 53 -14.76 24.96 18.34
C LEU A 53 -16.16 25.44 18.74
N LEU A 54 -16.23 26.40 19.68
CA LEU A 54 -17.50 26.97 20.14
C LEU A 54 -18.18 27.84 19.08
N ASP A 55 -17.38 28.59 18.31
CA ASP A 55 -17.86 29.50 17.27
C ASP A 55 -18.16 28.77 15.96
N TYR A 56 -17.78 27.50 15.84
CA TYR A 56 -18.01 26.69 14.66
C TYR A 56 -19.51 26.51 14.41
N GLU A 57 -19.96 26.93 13.22
CA GLU A 57 -21.36 26.80 12.83
C GLU A 57 -21.71 25.32 12.57
N ASP A 58 -22.63 24.77 13.36
CA ASP A 58 -23.11 23.40 13.15
C ASP A 58 -23.92 23.30 11.84
N SER A 59 -23.25 22.83 10.79
CA SER A 59 -23.85 22.52 9.49
C SER A 59 -24.62 21.18 9.51
N GLY A 60 -24.55 20.42 10.61
CA GLY A 60 -25.01 19.04 10.71
C GLY A 60 -24.15 18.04 9.92
N ARG A 61 -23.04 18.49 9.32
CA ARG A 61 -22.11 17.63 8.57
C ARG A 61 -21.07 17.01 9.52
N PRO A 62 -20.52 15.85 9.14
CA PRO A 62 -19.39 15.27 9.85
C PRO A 62 -18.18 16.21 9.84
N VAL A 63 -17.48 16.25 10.97
CA VAL A 63 -16.20 16.96 11.13
C VAL A 63 -15.10 15.97 11.44
N THR A 64 -13.90 16.21 10.93
CA THR A 64 -12.75 15.32 11.11
C THR A 64 -11.66 16.02 11.92
N LEU A 65 -11.26 15.39 13.01
CA LEU A 65 -10.13 15.79 13.84
C LEU A 65 -8.90 14.99 13.41
N VAL A 66 -7.90 15.67 12.87
CA VAL A 66 -6.58 15.08 12.59
C VAL A 66 -5.65 15.40 13.75
N GLN A 67 -5.05 14.36 14.30
CA GLN A 67 -4.15 14.41 15.45
C GLN A 67 -2.79 13.88 15.03
N LEU A 68 -1.75 14.70 15.14
CA LEU A 68 -0.36 14.26 15.07
C LEU A 68 0.22 14.38 16.48
N MET A 69 0.95 13.35 16.91
CA MET A 69 1.43 13.23 18.30
C MET A 69 2.85 12.70 18.33
N SER A 70 3.66 13.23 19.25
CA SER A 70 4.93 12.64 19.67
C SER A 70 4.69 11.77 20.90
N VAL A 71 4.62 10.47 20.69
CA VAL A 71 4.43 9.47 21.75
C VAL A 71 5.79 9.01 22.25
N THR A 72 5.97 9.09 23.57
CA THR A 72 7.22 8.76 24.27
C THR A 72 7.10 7.50 25.15
N ASP A 73 5.87 7.10 25.54
CA ASP A 73 5.58 5.86 26.25
C ASP A 73 4.49 5.06 25.52
N SER A 74 4.90 4.00 24.80
CA SER A 74 4.01 3.17 24.01
C SER A 74 3.05 2.31 24.84
N GLU A 75 3.43 1.91 26.05
CA GLU A 75 2.56 1.10 26.92
C GLU A 75 1.41 1.96 27.47
N THR A 76 1.72 3.18 27.90
CA THR A 76 0.70 4.14 28.32
C THR A 76 -0.16 4.60 27.15
N PHE A 77 0.44 4.81 25.97
CA PHE A 77 -0.31 5.16 24.78
C PHE A 77 -1.30 4.07 24.34
N ALA A 78 -0.93 2.78 24.43
CA ALA A 78 -1.86 1.68 24.13
C ALA A 78 -3.12 1.71 25.02
N ARG A 79 -2.99 2.12 26.29
CA ARG A 79 -4.14 2.34 27.18
C ARG A 79 -4.98 3.53 26.75
N TYR A 80 -4.34 4.63 26.33
CA TYR A 80 -5.04 5.77 25.72
C TYR A 80 -5.85 5.33 24.50
N GLU A 81 -5.28 4.49 23.62
CA GLU A 81 -5.99 4.04 22.42
C GLU A 81 -7.24 3.20 22.73
N GLU A 82 -7.16 2.32 23.74
CA GLU A 82 -8.33 1.55 24.18
C GLU A 82 -9.42 2.46 24.77
N GLN A 83 -9.04 3.42 25.60
CA GLN A 83 -9.97 4.42 26.17
C GLN A 83 -10.59 5.29 25.07
N ALA A 84 -9.79 5.76 24.12
CA ALA A 84 -10.22 6.57 22.99
C ALA A 84 -11.24 5.81 22.13
N ALA A 85 -10.92 4.57 21.74
CA ALA A 85 -11.81 3.73 20.95
C ALA A 85 -13.18 3.54 21.62
N ASN A 86 -13.20 3.27 22.93
CA ASN A 86 -14.44 3.13 23.70
C ASN A 86 -15.25 4.44 23.74
N LEU A 87 -14.59 5.58 23.98
CA LEU A 87 -15.26 6.89 24.01
C LEU A 87 -15.84 7.24 22.64
N TRP A 88 -15.03 7.15 21.58
CA TRP A 88 -15.44 7.47 20.20
C TRP A 88 -16.60 6.58 19.74
N GLN A 89 -16.54 5.28 20.00
CA GLN A 89 -17.62 4.37 19.66
C GLN A 89 -18.92 4.72 20.39
N SER A 90 -18.86 5.14 21.66
CA SER A 90 -20.04 5.45 22.47
C SER A 90 -20.85 6.64 21.95
N ILE A 91 -20.21 7.55 21.23
CA ILE A 91 -20.80 8.76 20.67
C ILE A 91 -20.99 8.69 19.15
N GLY A 92 -20.70 7.53 18.53
CA GLY A 92 -20.82 7.34 17.08
C GLY A 92 -19.72 7.98 16.25
N ALA A 93 -18.61 8.39 16.86
CA ALA A 93 -17.41 8.81 16.15
C ALA A 93 -16.64 7.58 15.63
N THR A 94 -15.94 7.75 14.51
CA THR A 94 -15.20 6.68 13.85
C THR A 94 -13.75 7.10 13.63
N GLU A 95 -12.80 6.31 14.13
CA GLU A 95 -11.40 6.46 13.74
C GLU A 95 -11.25 5.95 12.30
N ARG A 96 -10.98 6.87 11.37
CA ARG A 96 -10.89 6.61 9.94
C ARG A 96 -9.47 6.30 9.48
N PHE A 97 -8.49 6.79 10.23
CA PHE A 97 -7.08 6.65 9.89
C PHE A 97 -6.25 6.53 11.17
N ARG A 98 -5.28 5.61 11.14
CA ARG A 98 -4.32 5.35 12.21
C ARG A 98 -3.00 4.97 11.56
N SER A 99 -1.95 5.76 11.74
CA SER A 99 -0.62 5.41 11.23
C SER A 99 0.51 5.74 12.20
N GLU A 100 1.64 5.11 11.95
CA GLU A 100 2.94 5.35 12.58
C GLU A 100 3.85 6.04 11.58
N VAL A 101 4.49 7.14 11.98
CA VAL A 101 5.45 7.85 11.14
C VAL A 101 6.76 7.08 11.13
N PHE A 102 7.25 6.75 9.95
CA PHE A 102 8.58 6.17 9.78
C PHE A 102 9.60 7.18 9.26
N ASP A 103 9.15 8.31 8.70
CA ASP A 103 10.03 9.38 8.24
C ASP A 103 9.35 10.76 8.23
N GLN A 104 10.13 11.82 8.43
CA GLN A 104 9.71 13.20 8.25
C GLN A 104 10.43 13.78 7.02
N LEU A 105 9.65 14.13 5.99
CA LEU A 105 10.18 14.61 4.71
C LEU A 105 10.39 16.13 4.72
N ILE A 106 9.50 16.88 5.38
CA ILE A 106 9.60 18.35 5.48
C ILE A 106 9.24 18.79 6.91
N GLY A 107 10.03 19.75 7.42
CA GLY A 107 9.96 20.26 8.78
C GLY A 107 10.97 19.58 9.71
N ASP A 108 11.08 20.08 10.94
CA ASP A 108 11.97 19.57 12.01
C ASP A 108 11.20 19.13 13.27
N ARG A 109 9.87 19.13 13.21
CA ARG A 109 8.99 18.73 14.30
C ARG A 109 8.78 17.21 14.34
N SER A 110 9.41 16.53 15.29
CA SER A 110 9.32 15.07 15.45
C SER A 110 7.96 14.61 15.99
N LEU A 111 7.08 14.11 15.12
CA LEU A 111 5.79 13.48 15.49
C LEU A 111 5.79 12.05 14.96
N ASN A 112 5.28 11.09 15.74
CA ASN A 112 5.42 9.66 15.45
C ASN A 112 4.09 8.87 15.36
N GLN A 113 2.96 9.47 15.74
CA GLN A 113 1.64 8.87 15.67
C GLN A 113 0.65 9.82 15.00
N ILE A 114 -0.18 9.28 14.09
CA ILE A 114 -1.20 10.06 13.38
C ILE A 114 -2.57 9.38 13.49
N ARG A 115 -3.60 10.15 13.83
CA ARG A 115 -5.00 9.70 13.85
C ARG A 115 -5.87 10.66 13.05
N ALA A 116 -6.93 10.14 12.42
CA ALA A 116 -8.04 10.96 11.93
C ALA A 116 -9.35 10.38 12.46
N ILE A 117 -10.07 11.17 13.26
CA ILE A 117 -11.34 10.78 13.87
C ILE A 117 -12.46 11.60 13.26
N GLU A 118 -13.43 10.92 12.67
CA GLU A 118 -14.65 11.51 12.12
C GLU A 118 -15.75 11.51 13.18
N PHE A 119 -16.24 12.69 13.53
CA PHE A 119 -17.37 12.87 14.43
C PHE A 119 -18.64 13.13 13.60
N PRO A 120 -19.83 12.68 14.05
CA PRO A 120 -21.08 12.91 13.33
C PRO A 120 -21.36 14.39 13.01
N ASN A 121 -20.96 15.29 13.92
CA ASN A 121 -20.95 16.74 13.78
C ASN A 121 -20.16 17.37 14.94
N ILE A 122 -20.01 18.70 14.91
CA ILE A 122 -19.28 19.47 15.92
C ILE A 122 -19.89 19.36 17.32
N ILE A 123 -21.21 19.29 17.44
CA ILE A 123 -21.90 19.24 18.74
C ILE A 123 -21.58 17.94 19.48
N VAL A 124 -21.44 16.83 18.76
CA VAL A 124 -21.02 15.55 19.33
C VAL A 124 -19.59 15.63 19.87
N LEU A 125 -18.66 16.27 19.14
CA LEU A 125 -17.29 16.49 19.61
C LEU A 125 -17.26 17.36 20.87
N LEU A 126 -17.93 18.52 20.86
CA LEU A 126 -18.02 19.42 22.02
C LEU A 126 -18.61 18.70 23.25
N SER A 127 -19.70 17.95 23.04
CA SER A 127 -20.34 17.17 24.10
C SER A 127 -19.43 16.10 24.68
N ALA A 128 -18.54 15.52 23.86
CA ALA A 128 -17.56 14.55 24.34
C ALA A 128 -16.45 15.21 25.16
N ILE A 129 -15.93 16.37 24.72
CA ILE A 129 -14.89 17.12 25.44
C ILE A 129 -15.37 17.51 26.85
N ASP A 130 -16.65 17.87 27.01
CA ASP A 130 -17.22 18.27 28.30
C ASP A 130 -17.58 17.10 29.24
N THR A 131 -16.94 15.93 29.08
CA THR A 131 -17.17 14.75 29.93
C THR A 131 -15.95 14.39 30.79
N PRO A 132 -16.16 13.83 32.00
CA PRO A 132 -15.06 13.28 32.80
C PRO A 132 -14.26 12.20 32.08
N ALA A 133 -14.92 11.42 31.22
CA ALA A 133 -14.26 10.37 30.43
C ALA A 133 -13.23 10.97 29.45
N PHE A 134 -13.51 12.13 28.87
CA PHE A 134 -12.54 12.85 28.05
C PHE A 134 -11.39 13.42 28.89
N THR A 135 -11.66 13.97 30.07
CA THR A 135 -10.59 14.43 30.99
C THR A 135 -9.64 13.28 31.34
N ASP A 136 -10.18 12.11 31.69
CA ASP A 136 -9.38 10.92 32.02
C ASP A 136 -8.56 10.44 30.81
N LEU A 137 -9.16 10.50 29.61
CA LEU A 137 -8.48 10.19 28.36
C LEU A 137 -7.30 11.13 28.10
N MET A 138 -7.49 12.46 28.26
CA MET A 138 -6.43 13.45 28.06
C MET A 138 -5.31 13.33 29.10
N ASN A 139 -5.63 12.98 30.35
CA ASN A 139 -4.61 12.70 31.36
C ASN A 139 -3.76 11.47 31.01
N THR A 140 -4.38 10.42 30.45
CA THR A 140 -3.64 9.24 29.97
C THR A 140 -2.76 9.61 28.78
N LEU A 141 -3.26 10.45 27.86
CA LEU A 141 -2.47 10.96 26.74
C LEU A 141 -1.28 11.79 27.21
N ALA A 142 -1.49 12.72 28.17
CA ALA A 142 -0.43 13.55 28.73
C ALA A 142 0.74 12.74 29.31
N ALA A 143 0.43 11.60 29.92
CA ALA A 143 1.44 10.70 30.46
C ALA A 143 2.19 9.90 29.36
N ALA A 144 1.66 9.85 28.14
CA ALA A 144 2.19 9.07 27.03
C ALA A 144 2.93 9.89 25.96
N SER A 145 2.69 11.20 25.89
CA SER A 145 3.15 12.07 24.80
C SER A 145 3.62 13.44 25.28
N ASP A 146 4.45 14.10 24.47
CA ASP A 146 5.05 15.40 24.81
C ASP A 146 4.76 16.52 23.79
N ASP A 147 4.41 16.19 22.54
CA ASP A 147 4.09 17.18 21.50
C ASP A 147 2.86 16.77 20.66
N HIS A 148 2.10 17.77 20.19
CA HIS A 148 0.78 17.60 19.56
C HIS A 148 0.50 18.65 18.49
N ALA A 149 0.02 18.23 17.31
CA ALA A 149 -0.58 19.10 16.30
C ALA A 149 -2.00 18.63 15.98
N TRP A 150 -3.02 19.39 16.42
CA TRP A 150 -4.42 18.99 16.27
C TRP A 150 -5.19 20.01 15.44
N VAL A 151 -5.74 19.55 14.32
CA VAL A 151 -6.52 20.38 13.40
C VAL A 151 -7.87 19.73 13.09
N LEU A 152 -8.89 20.55 12.97
CA LEU A 152 -10.26 20.14 12.67
C LEU A 152 -10.70 20.75 11.35
N GLY A 153 -11.41 19.97 10.52
CA GLY A 153 -12.00 20.45 9.28
C GLY A 153 -13.21 19.62 8.85
N GLU A 154 -13.82 20.03 7.73
CA GLU A 154 -14.78 19.20 7.01
C GLU A 154 -14.08 18.53 5.82
N GLU A 155 -14.29 17.24 5.64
CA GLU A 155 -13.70 16.49 4.53
C GLU A 155 -14.53 16.60 3.26
N ASP A 156 -13.87 16.85 2.14
CA ASP A 156 -14.44 16.65 0.81
C ASP A 156 -14.23 15.19 0.38
N ARG A 157 -15.23 14.35 0.69
CA ARG A 157 -15.16 12.92 0.43
C ARG A 157 -15.02 12.60 -1.05
N LEU A 158 -13.96 11.88 -1.38
CA LEU A 158 -13.78 11.31 -2.72
C LEU A 158 -14.75 10.13 -2.93
N PRO A 159 -15.34 9.98 -4.13
CA PRO A 159 -16.38 8.97 -4.39
C PRO A 159 -15.86 7.53 -4.55
N PHE A 160 -14.58 7.29 -4.23
CA PHE A 160 -13.90 6.01 -4.45
C PHE A 160 -13.06 5.65 -3.23
N LYS A 161 -12.95 4.34 -2.94
CA LYS A 161 -12.06 3.81 -1.91
C LYS A 161 -10.84 3.15 -2.57
N PRO A 162 -9.63 3.33 -2.00
CA PRO A 162 -8.44 2.65 -2.49
C PRO A 162 -8.59 1.13 -2.49
N GLY A 163 -7.97 0.46 -3.47
CA GLY A 163 -7.76 -0.98 -3.42
C GLY A 163 -6.59 -1.40 -4.29
N GLY A 164 -5.74 -2.31 -3.81
CA GLY A 164 -4.63 -2.90 -4.58
C GLY A 164 -3.27 -2.20 -4.39
N SER A 165 -2.22 -2.82 -4.95
CA SER A 165 -0.84 -2.33 -4.92
C SER A 165 -0.42 -1.86 -6.33
N TYR A 166 0.79 -1.34 -6.47
CA TYR A 166 1.45 -1.06 -7.75
C TYR A 166 2.90 -1.54 -7.65
N PHE A 167 3.44 -2.08 -8.74
CA PHE A 167 4.81 -2.59 -8.79
C PHE A 167 5.45 -2.20 -10.11
N ASP A 168 6.67 -1.67 -10.04
CA ASP A 168 7.49 -1.37 -11.21
C ASP A 168 8.72 -2.29 -11.22
N PRO A 169 8.78 -3.27 -12.14
CA PRO A 169 9.93 -4.18 -12.25
C PRO A 169 11.27 -3.47 -12.46
N ALA A 170 11.27 -2.24 -13.00
CA ALA A 170 12.49 -1.46 -13.20
C ALA A 170 13.12 -0.95 -11.89
N LEU A 171 12.37 -0.97 -10.79
CA LEU A 171 12.79 -0.48 -9.48
C LEU A 171 13.17 -1.61 -8.51
N GLN A 172 13.07 -2.87 -8.95
CA GLN A 172 13.29 -4.02 -8.09
C GLN A 172 14.77 -4.27 -7.78
N ASN A 173 15.10 -4.56 -6.52
CA ASN A 173 16.44 -4.91 -6.04
C ASN A 173 17.53 -3.85 -6.38
N LEU A 174 17.16 -2.57 -6.45
CA LEU A 174 18.15 -1.52 -6.67
C LEU A 174 19.05 -1.40 -5.44
N ASP A 175 20.37 -1.42 -5.66
CA ASP A 175 21.31 -0.99 -4.62
C ASP A 175 21.32 0.54 -4.48
N ASN A 176 21.95 1.05 -3.42
CA ASN A 176 22.04 2.49 -3.18
C ASN A 176 22.62 3.25 -4.38
N GLU A 177 23.66 2.72 -5.04
CA GLU A 177 24.33 3.39 -6.17
C GLU A 177 23.41 3.49 -7.40
N GLN A 178 22.67 2.41 -7.67
CA GLN A 178 21.67 2.34 -8.73
C GLN A 178 20.48 3.26 -8.44
N ALA A 179 19.98 3.28 -7.20
CA ALA A 179 18.92 4.18 -6.74
C ALA A 179 19.33 5.66 -6.89
N PHE A 180 20.53 6.02 -6.42
CA PHE A 180 21.08 7.37 -6.60
C PHE A 180 21.21 7.74 -8.08
N SER A 181 21.74 6.84 -8.91
CA SER A 181 21.91 7.08 -10.34
C SER A 181 20.57 7.28 -11.05
N LEU A 182 19.56 6.49 -10.70
CA LEU A 182 18.21 6.61 -11.23
C LEU A 182 17.60 7.98 -10.90
N LEU A 183 17.64 8.37 -9.62
CA LEU A 183 17.11 9.66 -9.16
C LEU A 183 17.87 10.84 -9.78
N ALA A 184 19.20 10.76 -9.88
CA ALA A 184 20.02 11.80 -10.51
C ALA A 184 19.67 11.99 -11.99
N ASN A 185 19.46 10.90 -12.73
CA ASN A 185 19.05 10.95 -14.14
C ASN A 185 17.62 11.47 -14.32
N ALA A 186 16.74 11.21 -13.34
CA ALA A 186 15.37 11.72 -13.36
C ALA A 186 15.33 13.23 -13.03
N GLY A 187 16.11 13.66 -12.02
CA GLY A 187 16.29 15.08 -11.67
C GLY A 187 16.91 15.91 -12.80
N ALA A 188 17.83 15.33 -13.57
CA ALA A 188 18.43 15.96 -14.76
C ALA A 188 17.42 16.27 -15.90
N ASN A 189 16.21 15.69 -15.85
CA ASN A 189 15.20 15.79 -16.91
C ASN A 189 13.97 16.67 -16.56
N GLY A 190 13.93 17.38 -15.44
CA GLY A 190 12.90 18.43 -15.24
C GLY A 190 12.39 18.71 -13.83
N SER A 191 13.06 18.28 -12.75
CA SER A 191 12.71 18.75 -11.40
C SER A 191 13.49 20.04 -11.11
N SER A 192 12.80 21.15 -10.90
CA SER A 192 13.40 22.34 -10.30
C SER A 192 14.01 21.99 -8.94
N ASN A 193 15.17 22.56 -8.65
CA ASN A 193 16.00 22.33 -7.45
C ASN A 193 15.39 22.88 -6.15
N ASN A 194 14.13 22.60 -5.80
CA ASN A 194 13.60 22.96 -4.48
C ASN A 194 12.24 22.29 -4.12
N SER A 195 12.02 21.06 -4.57
CA SER A 195 10.82 20.33 -4.18
C SER A 195 10.93 19.78 -2.76
N ALA A 196 9.80 19.40 -2.16
CA ALA A 196 9.66 18.53 -0.97
C ALA A 196 10.59 17.30 -0.93
N PHE A 197 11.21 16.95 -2.05
CA PHE A 197 12.05 15.78 -2.27
C PHE A 197 13.56 16.09 -2.15
N ASP A 198 13.96 17.37 -2.13
CA ASP A 198 15.36 17.81 -1.95
C ASP A 198 15.75 18.02 -0.47
N SER A 199 14.77 18.12 0.45
CA SER A 199 15.02 18.34 1.88
C SER A 199 15.66 17.12 2.57
N ASN A 200 15.43 15.91 2.07
CA ASN A 200 16.04 14.68 2.59
C ASN A 200 16.24 13.62 1.48
N PRO A 201 17.28 13.76 0.63
CA PRO A 201 17.53 12.80 -0.46
C PRO A 201 17.85 11.39 0.04
N ALA A 202 18.31 11.23 1.28
CA ALA A 202 18.54 9.92 1.89
C ALA A 202 17.23 9.17 2.16
N ALA A 203 16.18 9.87 2.60
CA ALA A 203 14.84 9.31 2.78
C ALA A 203 14.25 8.80 1.46
N VAL A 204 14.39 9.59 0.38
CA VAL A 204 13.90 9.21 -0.95
C VAL A 204 14.67 8.00 -1.46
N VAL A 205 15.99 7.93 -1.25
CA VAL A 205 16.80 6.75 -1.60
C VAL A 205 16.42 5.53 -0.77
N ASP A 206 16.18 5.68 0.53
CA ASP A 206 15.70 4.58 1.38
C ASP A 206 14.34 4.05 0.90
N MET A 207 13.44 4.93 0.45
CA MET A 207 12.20 4.54 -0.22
C MET A 207 12.42 3.83 -1.56
N VAL A 208 13.47 4.15 -2.32
CA VAL A 208 13.79 3.47 -3.59
C VAL A 208 14.37 2.07 -3.33
N VAL A 209 15.21 1.93 -2.31
CA VAL A 209 15.91 0.68 -1.98
C VAL A 209 14.99 -0.28 -1.21
N SER A 210 13.96 0.25 -0.53
CA SER A 210 12.94 -0.53 0.16
C SER A 210 11.93 -1.11 -0.84
N ASP A 211 12.15 -2.36 -1.25
CA ASP A 211 11.27 -3.19 -2.11
C ASP A 211 9.91 -3.55 -1.45
N ALA A 212 9.41 -2.74 -0.52
CA ALA A 212 8.18 -3.00 0.20
C ALA A 212 6.94 -2.71 -0.69
N PRO A 213 6.17 -3.73 -1.10
CA PRO A 213 5.01 -3.57 -1.98
C PRO A 213 3.77 -3.02 -1.25
N SER A 214 3.92 -2.70 0.04
CA SER A 214 2.86 -2.23 0.91
C SER A 214 2.57 -0.74 0.70
N PRO A 215 1.31 -0.33 0.84
CA PRO A 215 0.96 1.08 0.77
C PRO A 215 1.59 1.86 1.93
N PHE A 216 1.84 3.13 1.68
CA PHE A 216 2.23 4.09 2.70
C PHE A 216 1.49 5.41 2.47
N TRP A 217 1.49 6.30 3.46
CA TRP A 217 0.71 7.54 3.45
C TRP A 217 1.59 8.75 3.73
N MET A 218 1.41 9.81 2.94
CA MET A 218 1.95 11.12 3.25
C MET A 218 0.92 11.99 3.91
N VAL A 219 1.22 12.48 5.10
CA VAL A 219 0.39 13.40 5.87
C VAL A 219 0.98 14.79 5.78
N ASN A 220 0.18 15.74 5.29
CA ASN A 220 0.59 17.11 5.01
C ASN A 220 -0.26 18.07 5.86
N LEU A 221 0.38 19.00 6.54
CA LEU A 221 -0.24 20.25 7.00
C LEU A 221 0.32 21.39 6.16
N ILE A 222 -0.54 22.26 5.65
CA ILE A 222 -0.18 23.23 4.62
C ILE A 222 -0.71 24.61 5.01
N ASP A 223 0.17 25.60 4.91
CA ASP A 223 -0.06 27.03 5.05
C ASP A 223 0.30 27.69 3.71
N PHE A 224 -0.64 28.41 3.11
CA PHE A 224 -0.48 28.96 1.76
C PHE A 224 0.01 30.40 1.81
N TYR A 225 0.74 30.81 0.76
CA TYR A 225 0.95 32.23 0.55
C TYR A 225 -0.38 32.95 0.28
N GLU A 226 -0.52 34.18 0.77
CA GLU A 226 -1.64 35.06 0.40
C GLU A 226 -1.72 35.24 -1.13
N GLN A 227 -0.57 35.39 -1.80
CA GLN A 227 -0.43 35.42 -3.26
C GLN A 227 0.67 34.46 -3.68
N ALA A 228 0.42 33.62 -4.69
CA ALA A 228 1.37 32.61 -5.13
C ALA A 228 2.71 33.24 -5.57
N ASN A 229 3.81 32.67 -5.09
CA ASN A 229 5.17 33.16 -5.31
C ASN A 229 5.97 32.18 -6.16
N PHE A 230 5.93 32.34 -7.49
CA PHE A 230 6.62 31.43 -8.40
C PHE A 230 8.15 31.57 -8.30
N PRO A 231 8.91 30.45 -8.22
CA PRO A 231 10.37 30.49 -8.12
C PRO A 231 11.10 31.20 -9.28
N ASP A 232 10.49 31.26 -10.46
CA ASP A 232 11.04 31.98 -11.62
C ASP A 232 10.71 33.48 -11.65
N GLY A 233 10.01 33.97 -10.63
CA GLY A 233 9.67 35.38 -10.45
C GLY A 233 8.61 35.89 -11.43
N ARG A 234 7.84 35.01 -12.09
CA ARG A 234 6.72 35.45 -12.94
C ARG A 234 5.62 36.09 -12.08
N ASP A 235 5.03 37.17 -12.59
CA ASP A 235 3.84 37.76 -11.97
C ASP A 235 2.63 36.82 -12.14
N THR A 236 1.73 36.83 -11.17
CA THR A 236 0.51 36.01 -11.15
C THR A 236 -0.59 36.70 -10.35
N ASP A 237 -1.85 36.47 -10.71
CA ASP A 237 -3.01 36.91 -9.93
C ASP A 237 -3.56 35.80 -9.02
N LEU A 238 -2.93 34.62 -9.01
CA LEU A 238 -3.36 33.46 -8.22
C LEU A 238 -3.03 33.63 -6.73
N SER A 239 -3.95 33.23 -5.85
CA SER A 239 -3.61 32.97 -4.45
C SER A 239 -2.75 31.70 -4.32
N GLY A 240 -2.12 31.51 -3.15
CA GLY A 240 -1.36 30.29 -2.90
C GLY A 240 -2.23 29.03 -2.93
N GLU A 241 -3.44 29.10 -2.37
CA GLU A 241 -4.44 28.02 -2.41
C GLU A 241 -4.84 27.68 -3.85
N GLU A 242 -5.12 28.68 -4.69
CA GLU A 242 -5.49 28.47 -6.10
C GLU A 242 -4.36 27.81 -6.89
N ALA A 243 -3.11 28.21 -6.66
CA ALA A 243 -1.94 27.57 -7.25
C ALA A 243 -1.83 26.10 -6.79
N ASN A 244 -1.98 25.81 -5.49
CA ASN A 244 -1.93 24.44 -5.00
C ASN A 244 -3.11 23.59 -5.50
N GLN A 245 -4.28 24.18 -5.73
CA GLN A 245 -5.42 23.50 -6.34
C GLN A 245 -5.14 23.09 -7.79
N ILE A 246 -4.44 23.93 -8.57
CA ILE A 246 -3.95 23.58 -9.92
C ILE A 246 -3.00 22.38 -9.85
N TYR A 247 -2.06 22.37 -8.89
CA TYR A 247 -1.19 21.22 -8.65
C TYR A 247 -2.00 19.94 -8.36
N GLY A 248 -2.93 20.00 -7.40
CA GLY A 248 -3.78 18.87 -7.00
C GLY A 248 -4.58 18.28 -8.18
N ASN A 249 -5.22 19.14 -8.96
CA ASN A 249 -5.99 18.73 -10.15
C ASN A 249 -5.11 18.11 -11.24
N THR A 250 -3.87 18.57 -11.37
CA THR A 250 -2.92 18.06 -12.37
C THR A 250 -2.32 16.72 -11.95
N ILE A 251 -2.06 16.52 -10.66
CA ILE A 251 -1.42 15.30 -10.15
C ILE A 251 -2.41 14.14 -9.94
N LEU A 252 -3.68 14.43 -9.63
CA LEU A 252 -4.68 13.40 -9.31
C LEU A 252 -4.81 12.29 -10.39
N PRO A 253 -4.89 12.58 -11.71
CA PRO A 253 -4.93 11.53 -12.73
C PRO A 253 -3.67 10.65 -12.73
N THR A 254 -2.51 11.23 -12.38
CA THR A 254 -1.25 10.50 -12.26
C THR A 254 -1.28 9.57 -11.06
N LEU A 255 -1.75 10.04 -9.89
CA LEU A 255 -1.91 9.20 -8.71
C LEU A 255 -2.82 7.99 -9.01
N LEU A 256 -3.99 8.23 -9.61
CA LEU A 256 -4.94 7.17 -9.93
C LEU A 256 -4.37 6.14 -10.90
N ARG A 257 -3.54 6.56 -11.87
CA ARG A 257 -2.85 5.66 -12.80
C ARG A 257 -1.95 4.66 -12.07
N TYR A 258 -1.34 5.07 -10.96
CA TYR A 258 -0.49 4.25 -10.11
C TYR A 258 -1.21 3.74 -8.86
N ASN A 259 -2.54 3.63 -8.94
CA ASN A 259 -3.41 3.10 -7.89
C ASN A 259 -3.29 3.82 -6.53
N SER A 260 -2.91 5.09 -6.59
CA SER A 260 -2.67 5.99 -5.46
C SER A 260 -3.73 7.11 -5.48
N LEU A 261 -4.03 7.69 -4.32
CA LEU A 261 -5.09 8.70 -4.19
C LEU A 261 -5.05 9.39 -2.82
N PRO A 262 -5.65 10.59 -2.69
CA PRO A 262 -5.95 11.14 -1.37
C PRO A 262 -6.93 10.24 -0.61
N ASP A 263 -6.63 9.95 0.65
CA ASP A 263 -7.55 9.29 1.59
C ASP A 263 -8.31 10.32 2.43
N LEU A 264 -7.70 11.48 2.68
CA LEU A 264 -8.31 12.63 3.33
C LEU A 264 -7.78 13.90 2.67
N LEU A 265 -8.69 14.82 2.35
CA LEU A 265 -8.38 16.19 1.97
C LEU A 265 -9.40 17.10 2.65
N MET A 266 -8.94 18.02 3.49
CA MET A 266 -9.82 18.93 4.22
C MET A 266 -9.21 20.33 4.36
N PRO A 267 -9.99 21.39 4.12
CA PRO A 267 -9.68 22.71 4.67
C PRO A 267 -9.67 22.64 6.19
N VAL A 268 -8.66 23.24 6.81
CA VAL A 268 -8.58 23.38 8.27
C VAL A 268 -9.45 24.54 8.70
N ALA A 269 -10.43 24.26 9.55
CA ALA A 269 -11.33 25.26 10.09
C ALA A 269 -10.94 25.69 11.51
N VAL A 270 -10.36 24.79 12.31
CA VAL A 270 -9.91 25.08 13.67
C VAL A 270 -8.56 24.42 13.93
N ILE A 271 -7.62 25.19 14.47
CA ILE A 271 -6.35 24.67 15.00
C ILE A 271 -6.49 24.64 16.53
N LEU A 272 -6.44 23.44 17.12
CA LEU A 272 -6.67 23.25 18.55
C LEU A 272 -5.40 23.45 19.38
N THR A 273 -4.23 23.20 18.78
CA THR A 273 -2.92 23.32 19.42
C THR A 273 -2.31 24.71 19.26
N ASN A 274 -1.29 25.01 20.06
CA ASN A 274 -0.46 26.19 19.86
C ASN A 274 0.51 25.91 18.71
N GLU A 275 0.22 26.46 17.53
CA GLU A 275 1.01 26.25 16.31
C GLU A 275 1.76 27.53 15.91
N GLU A 276 2.93 27.37 15.29
CA GLU A 276 3.69 28.49 14.71
C GLU A 276 3.01 29.03 13.45
N PHE A 277 2.43 28.14 12.66
CA PHE A 277 1.80 28.45 11.38
C PHE A 277 0.28 28.26 11.45
N ALA A 278 -0.43 29.09 10.69
CA ALA A 278 -1.87 28.98 10.55
C ALA A 278 -2.19 27.94 9.47
N TRP A 279 -2.16 26.65 9.83
CA TRP A 279 -2.52 25.58 8.90
C TRP A 279 -3.90 25.81 8.27
N GLU A 280 -3.96 25.83 6.93
CA GLU A 280 -5.17 26.08 6.14
C GLU A 280 -5.69 24.81 5.46
N GLN A 281 -4.83 23.81 5.23
CA GLN A 281 -5.22 22.53 4.65
C GLN A 281 -4.49 21.37 5.31
N ALA A 282 -5.22 20.27 5.52
CA ALA A 282 -4.67 18.97 5.90
C ALA A 282 -4.96 17.94 4.80
N ALA A 283 -3.96 17.15 4.45
CA ALA A 283 -4.09 16.11 3.43
C ALA A 283 -3.38 14.82 3.85
N ILE A 284 -4.08 13.69 3.74
CA ILE A 284 -3.52 12.35 3.88
C ILE A 284 -3.60 11.67 2.52
N VAL A 285 -2.45 11.40 1.91
CA VAL A 285 -2.37 10.84 0.56
C VAL A 285 -1.82 9.43 0.62
N ARG A 286 -2.60 8.46 0.14
CA ARG A 286 -2.18 7.06 0.03
C ARG A 286 -1.41 6.83 -1.27
N TYR A 287 -0.26 6.18 -1.14
CA TYR A 287 0.48 5.58 -2.23
C TYR A 287 0.31 4.06 -2.20
N ALA A 288 0.10 3.45 -3.36
CA ALA A 288 -0.09 2.00 -3.46
C ALA A 288 1.15 1.19 -3.08
N SER A 289 2.32 1.81 -3.25
CA SER A 289 3.66 1.31 -2.92
C SER A 289 4.67 2.46 -3.07
N ARG A 290 5.92 2.22 -2.66
CA ARG A 290 7.05 3.13 -2.94
C ARG A 290 7.26 3.34 -4.44
N ASP A 291 7.14 2.29 -5.25
CA ASP A 291 7.20 2.37 -6.72
C ASP A 291 6.14 3.31 -7.30
N ALA A 292 4.92 3.27 -6.74
CA ALA A 292 3.80 4.09 -7.19
C ALA A 292 4.11 5.58 -7.00
N PHE A 293 4.67 5.91 -5.84
CA PHE A 293 5.10 7.25 -5.50
C PHE A 293 6.23 7.72 -6.43
N LEU A 294 7.27 6.91 -6.63
CA LEU A 294 8.40 7.24 -7.51
C LEU A 294 7.94 7.46 -8.96
N ASN A 295 7.06 6.59 -9.46
CA ASN A 295 6.46 6.73 -10.78
C ASN A 295 5.49 7.89 -10.90
N ALA A 296 4.85 8.33 -9.81
CA ALA A 296 3.97 9.49 -9.84
C ALA A 296 4.77 10.81 -9.88
N PHE A 297 5.92 10.85 -9.21
CA PHE A 297 6.72 12.05 -9.01
C PHE A 297 8.11 11.94 -9.63
N ALA A 298 9.08 11.39 -8.90
CA ALA A 298 10.50 11.48 -9.22
C ALA A 298 10.83 11.01 -10.65
N LEU A 299 10.19 9.94 -11.13
CA LEU A 299 10.42 9.33 -12.44
C LEU A 299 9.46 9.83 -13.53
N ASN A 300 8.52 10.71 -13.18
CA ASN A 300 7.55 11.25 -14.11
C ASN A 300 7.94 12.68 -14.54
N PRO A 301 8.42 12.87 -15.78
CA PRO A 301 8.85 14.19 -16.23
C PRO A 301 7.71 15.22 -16.26
N ARG A 302 6.44 14.78 -16.32
CA ARG A 302 5.28 15.69 -16.26
C ARG A 302 4.94 16.15 -14.83
N ALA A 303 5.46 15.48 -13.81
CA ALA A 303 5.21 15.88 -12.43
C ALA A 303 5.85 17.26 -12.14
N GLY A 304 7.04 17.53 -12.69
CA GLY A 304 7.72 18.83 -12.52
C GLY A 304 6.88 20.03 -12.97
N GLU A 305 6.14 19.90 -14.07
CA GLU A 305 5.23 20.95 -14.57
C GLU A 305 4.09 21.27 -13.60
N ALA A 306 3.67 20.30 -12.77
CA ALA A 306 2.65 20.49 -11.74
C ALA A 306 3.28 20.98 -10.42
N VAL A 307 4.42 20.42 -10.02
CA VAL A 307 5.09 20.70 -8.74
C VAL A 307 5.45 22.18 -8.60
N VAL A 308 5.78 22.88 -9.69
CA VAL A 308 6.02 24.33 -9.67
C VAL A 308 4.86 25.13 -9.07
N TYR A 309 3.61 24.68 -9.22
CA TYR A 309 2.45 25.33 -8.62
C TYR A 309 2.30 25.03 -7.13
N LYS A 310 2.73 23.85 -6.68
CA LYS A 310 2.83 23.54 -5.24
C LYS A 310 3.90 24.42 -4.59
N GLU A 311 5.08 24.52 -5.21
CA GLU A 311 6.17 25.39 -4.74
C GLU A 311 5.75 26.87 -4.71
N ALA A 312 4.98 27.32 -5.70
CA ALA A 312 4.47 28.68 -5.72
C ALA A 312 3.35 28.94 -4.70
N GLY A 313 2.56 27.92 -4.37
CA GLY A 313 1.38 28.07 -3.54
C GLY A 313 1.62 27.91 -2.05
N VAL A 314 2.55 27.04 -1.66
CA VAL A 314 2.78 26.64 -0.26
C VAL A 314 3.88 27.50 0.37
N GLU A 315 3.55 28.21 1.44
CA GLU A 315 4.52 29.00 2.22
C GLU A 315 5.22 28.12 3.25
N ASN A 316 4.45 27.41 4.07
CA ASN A 316 4.96 26.48 5.07
C ASN A 316 4.25 25.12 4.97
N THR A 317 4.96 24.04 5.26
CA THR A 317 4.35 22.71 5.31
C THR A 317 5.11 21.75 6.21
N LEU A 318 4.37 20.87 6.88
CA LEU A 318 4.90 19.65 7.49
C LEU A 318 4.51 18.46 6.62
N VAL A 319 5.45 17.55 6.36
CA VAL A 319 5.19 16.33 5.58
C VAL A 319 5.78 15.12 6.30
N TYR A 320 4.90 14.21 6.69
CA TYR A 320 5.25 12.95 7.35
C TYR A 320 4.92 11.76 6.46
N ALA A 321 5.86 10.84 6.32
CA ALA A 321 5.63 9.54 5.71
C ALA A 321 5.29 8.52 6.81
N SER A 322 4.16 7.83 6.64
CA SER A 322 3.61 6.96 7.66
C SER A 322 3.05 5.66 7.07
N GLU A 323 2.97 4.63 7.89
CA GLU A 323 2.39 3.33 7.55
C GLU A 323 1.27 3.01 8.54
N VAL A 324 0.16 2.43 8.06
CA VAL A 324 -0.94 1.99 8.93
C VAL A 324 -0.55 0.63 9.53
N PRO A 325 -0.43 0.48 10.87
CA PRO A 325 -0.11 -0.81 11.49
C PRO A 325 -1.07 -1.91 11.04
N GLY A 326 -0.56 -3.07 10.65
CA GLY A 326 -1.37 -4.17 10.11
C GLY A 326 -1.80 -4.01 8.64
N THR A 327 -1.50 -2.89 7.96
CA THR A 327 -1.47 -2.83 6.48
C THR A 327 -0.14 -3.26 5.88
N VAL A 328 0.83 -3.56 6.75
CA VAL A 328 1.94 -4.44 6.41
C VAL A 328 1.34 -5.81 6.10
N ILE A 329 1.02 -6.07 4.82
CA ILE A 329 1.19 -7.43 4.33
C ILE A 329 2.68 -7.64 4.50
N ALA A 330 3.10 -8.29 5.60
CA ALA A 330 4.48 -8.68 5.76
C ALA A 330 4.87 -9.30 4.44
N ALA A 331 5.97 -8.84 3.82
CA ALA A 331 6.54 -9.55 2.71
C ALA A 331 6.59 -11.01 3.19
N PRO A 332 5.80 -11.91 2.58
CA PRO A 332 5.72 -13.30 3.04
C PRO A 332 7.15 -13.77 3.23
N GLN A 333 7.50 -14.29 4.41
CA GLN A 333 8.87 -14.76 4.65
C GLN A 333 9.22 -15.65 3.45
N ASN A 334 10.21 -15.26 2.64
CA ASN A 334 10.45 -15.94 1.38
C ASN A 334 10.72 -17.41 1.67
N GLY A 335 9.78 -18.27 1.30
CA GLY A 335 10.12 -19.67 1.10
C GLY A 335 11.18 -19.72 0.00
N PRO A 336 12.22 -20.55 0.14
CA PRO A 336 13.34 -20.59 -0.79
C PRO A 336 12.93 -20.93 -2.24
N LEU A 337 11.69 -21.36 -2.43
CA LEU A 337 11.15 -21.74 -3.74
C LEU A 337 10.29 -20.67 -4.39
N PHE A 338 9.83 -19.62 -3.68
CA PHE A 338 8.93 -18.65 -4.29
C PHE A 338 9.63 -17.89 -5.43
N ASN A 339 9.02 -17.88 -6.61
CA ASN A 339 9.59 -17.37 -7.86
C ASN A 339 10.92 -18.03 -8.26
N PHE A 340 11.25 -19.20 -7.71
CA PHE A 340 12.46 -19.92 -8.07
C PHE A 340 12.34 -20.45 -9.50
N ARG A 341 13.25 -20.03 -10.37
CA ARG A 341 13.34 -20.44 -11.77
C ARG A 341 13.91 -21.85 -11.88
N TYR A 342 13.24 -22.74 -12.60
CA TYR A 342 13.69 -24.10 -12.85
C TYR A 342 13.23 -24.61 -14.21
N CYS A 343 13.70 -25.78 -14.60
CA CYS A 343 13.14 -26.55 -15.71
C CYS A 343 13.26 -28.04 -15.45
N GLU A 344 12.47 -28.82 -16.20
CA GLU A 344 12.44 -30.27 -16.08
C GLU A 344 12.57 -30.94 -17.44
N VAL A 345 13.25 -32.09 -17.47
CA VAL A 345 13.26 -33.04 -18.58
C VAL A 345 12.61 -34.33 -18.09
N LEU A 346 11.54 -34.75 -18.75
CA LEU A 346 10.83 -35.99 -18.43
C LEU A 346 11.21 -37.06 -19.45
N LEU A 347 11.85 -38.13 -19.00
CA LEU A 347 12.18 -39.28 -19.83
C LEU A 347 11.13 -40.37 -19.63
N VAL A 348 10.41 -40.72 -20.70
CA VAL A 348 9.33 -41.70 -20.64
C VAL A 348 9.83 -43.05 -21.12
N PHE A 349 9.63 -44.08 -20.29
CA PHE A 349 10.02 -45.45 -20.55
C PHE A 349 8.80 -46.40 -20.50
N PRO A 350 8.85 -47.53 -21.22
CA PRO A 350 7.84 -48.57 -21.07
C PRO A 350 7.97 -49.22 -19.69
N GLY A 351 6.86 -49.35 -18.97
CA GLY A 351 6.76 -50.07 -17.69
C GLY A 351 5.78 -51.23 -17.74
N ASN A 352 5.90 -52.15 -16.78
CA ASN A 352 5.08 -53.38 -16.73
C ASN A 352 3.57 -53.12 -16.56
N THR A 353 3.20 -51.98 -15.96
CA THR A 353 1.81 -51.60 -15.68
C THR A 353 1.37 -50.34 -16.43
N GLY A 354 2.21 -49.83 -17.34
CA GLY A 354 2.03 -48.56 -18.03
C GLY A 354 3.35 -47.78 -18.15
N PRO A 355 3.40 -46.71 -18.94
CA PRO A 355 4.60 -45.88 -19.07
C PRO A 355 5.00 -45.23 -17.75
N ILE A 356 6.30 -45.11 -17.53
CA ILE A 356 6.91 -44.47 -16.35
C ILE A 356 7.70 -43.26 -16.84
N ALA A 357 7.52 -42.11 -16.19
CA ALA A 357 8.26 -40.90 -16.49
C ALA A 357 9.27 -40.61 -15.37
N ASP A 358 10.55 -40.62 -15.71
CA ASP A 358 11.62 -40.12 -14.85
C ASP A 358 11.72 -38.60 -15.01
N VAL A 359 11.46 -37.87 -13.93
CA VAL A 359 11.43 -36.41 -13.90
C VAL A 359 12.77 -35.89 -13.40
N TYR A 360 13.58 -35.38 -14.32
CA TYR A 360 14.82 -34.68 -13.99
C TYR A 360 14.53 -33.20 -13.80
N ASN A 361 14.93 -32.62 -12.67
CA ASN A 361 14.66 -31.22 -12.32
C ASN A 361 15.98 -30.47 -12.04
N SER A 362 16.10 -29.25 -12.54
CA SER A 362 17.29 -28.41 -12.31
C SER A 362 17.41 -27.93 -10.85
N MET A 363 16.34 -27.92 -10.06
CA MET A 363 16.34 -27.51 -8.66
C MET A 363 16.88 -28.64 -7.75
N PRO A 364 17.80 -28.34 -6.80
CA PRO A 364 18.39 -27.03 -6.47
C PRO A 364 19.72 -26.74 -7.17
N LEU A 365 20.12 -27.53 -8.17
CA LEU A 365 21.44 -27.48 -8.82
C LEU A 365 21.64 -26.25 -9.72
N GLY A 366 20.57 -25.64 -10.22
CA GLY A 366 20.63 -24.44 -11.06
C GLY A 366 19.27 -23.89 -11.50
N THR A 367 19.31 -22.69 -12.05
CA THR A 367 18.12 -21.88 -12.40
C THR A 367 17.69 -22.00 -13.86
N CYS A 368 18.17 -23.01 -14.58
CA CYS A 368 17.87 -23.25 -15.99
C CYS A 368 18.18 -22.04 -16.91
N PRO A 369 19.46 -21.83 -17.27
CA PRO A 369 19.86 -20.72 -18.15
C PRO A 369 19.15 -20.79 -19.51
N GLN A 370 18.55 -19.67 -19.93
CA GLN A 370 17.72 -19.57 -21.14
C GLN A 370 18.42 -20.15 -22.38
N HIS A 371 19.64 -19.68 -22.66
CA HIS A 371 20.38 -20.07 -23.87
C HIS A 371 20.74 -21.57 -23.90
N LEU A 372 20.91 -22.22 -22.75
CA LEU A 372 21.15 -23.66 -22.69
C LEU A 372 19.85 -24.44 -22.90
N TRP A 373 18.76 -23.94 -22.31
CA TRP A 373 17.44 -24.54 -22.45
C TRP A 373 16.96 -24.51 -23.91
N ASP A 374 17.11 -23.37 -24.57
CA ASP A 374 16.71 -23.18 -25.97
C ASP A 374 17.58 -24.00 -26.96
N ALA A 375 18.75 -24.49 -26.51
CA ALA A 375 19.62 -25.35 -27.29
C ALA A 375 19.34 -26.85 -27.11
N LEU A 376 18.43 -27.24 -26.21
CA LEU A 376 18.06 -28.63 -26.02
C LEU A 376 17.26 -29.17 -27.22
N ASP A 377 17.56 -30.40 -27.60
CA ASP A 377 16.81 -31.14 -28.62
C ASP A 377 16.17 -32.39 -28.00
N ALA A 378 14.84 -32.42 -27.96
CA ALA A 378 14.09 -33.47 -27.29
C ALA A 378 14.31 -34.85 -27.94
N GLU A 379 14.40 -34.93 -29.27
CA GLU A 379 14.61 -36.19 -29.99
C GLU A 379 15.99 -36.78 -29.72
N SER A 380 17.04 -35.93 -29.74
CA SER A 380 18.40 -36.33 -29.36
C SER A 380 18.46 -36.83 -27.92
N ILE A 381 17.85 -36.10 -26.98
CA ILE A 381 17.81 -36.51 -25.57
C ILE A 381 17.10 -37.87 -25.41
N ALA A 382 15.95 -38.07 -26.08
CA ALA A 382 15.26 -39.36 -26.03
C ALA A 382 16.15 -40.50 -26.55
N GLY A 383 16.86 -40.26 -27.66
CA GLY A 383 17.81 -41.20 -28.25
C GLY A 383 18.98 -41.54 -27.31
N ASP A 384 19.61 -40.54 -26.70
CA ASP A 384 20.77 -40.69 -25.81
C ASP A 384 20.45 -41.54 -24.59
N TYR A 385 19.24 -41.40 -24.06
CA TYR A 385 18.77 -42.12 -22.87
C TYR A 385 17.95 -43.38 -23.20
N SER A 386 17.76 -43.70 -24.48
CA SER A 386 16.89 -44.80 -24.93
C SER A 386 15.46 -44.72 -24.36
N ALA A 387 14.96 -43.50 -24.17
CA ALA A 387 13.59 -43.21 -23.77
C ALA A 387 12.67 -43.22 -25.01
N GLU A 388 11.38 -43.54 -24.82
CA GLU A 388 10.39 -43.43 -25.90
C GLU A 388 10.14 -41.97 -26.28
N VAL A 389 10.11 -41.09 -25.27
CA VAL A 389 9.89 -39.65 -25.41
C VAL A 389 10.71 -38.93 -24.35
N ALA A 390 11.35 -37.81 -24.74
CA ALA A 390 11.81 -36.80 -23.80
C ALA A 390 10.90 -35.58 -23.91
N ALA A 391 10.25 -35.18 -22.82
CA ALA A 391 9.44 -33.97 -22.78
C ALA A 391 10.18 -32.86 -22.06
N LEU A 392 10.31 -31.71 -22.73
CA LEU A 392 10.93 -30.51 -22.20
C LEU A 392 9.87 -29.67 -21.49
N ASN A 393 9.99 -29.52 -20.17
CA ASN A 393 9.02 -28.81 -19.34
C ASN A 393 9.66 -27.60 -18.66
N GLY A 394 9.86 -26.53 -19.43
CA GLY A 394 10.58 -25.34 -19.00
C GLY A 394 10.48 -24.19 -20.00
N ILE A 395 10.81 -22.97 -19.60
CA ILE A 395 11.25 -22.56 -18.25
C ILE A 395 10.06 -22.33 -17.34
N ARG A 396 10.20 -22.67 -16.06
CA ARG A 396 9.16 -22.55 -15.04
C ARG A 396 9.61 -21.79 -13.82
N PHE A 397 8.63 -21.30 -13.07
CA PHE A 397 8.81 -20.58 -11.83
C PHE A 397 7.75 -21.05 -10.83
N TRP A 398 8.17 -21.43 -9.63
CA TRP A 398 7.23 -21.79 -8.56
C TRP A 398 6.49 -20.56 -8.04
N VAL A 399 5.22 -20.74 -7.68
CA VAL A 399 4.44 -19.74 -6.92
C VAL A 399 4.15 -20.17 -5.48
N LEU A 400 4.81 -21.26 -5.05
CA LEU A 400 4.78 -21.83 -3.70
C LEU A 400 6.07 -21.50 -2.94
N ASP A 401 6.08 -21.72 -1.63
CA ASP A 401 7.18 -21.37 -0.74
C ASP A 401 8.08 -22.57 -0.38
N ARG A 402 7.48 -23.75 -0.18
CA ARG A 402 8.19 -24.98 0.18
C ARG A 402 7.50 -26.21 -0.41
N ILE A 403 8.30 -27.20 -0.79
CA ILE A 403 7.83 -28.53 -1.21
C ILE A 403 8.24 -29.53 -0.12
N GLU A 404 7.29 -30.32 0.34
CA GLU A 404 7.52 -31.48 1.18
C GLU A 404 7.18 -32.73 0.38
N SER A 405 8.15 -33.64 0.22
CA SER A 405 8.02 -34.87 -0.56
C SER A 405 8.95 -35.94 -0.03
N GLU A 406 8.63 -37.21 -0.25
CA GLU A 406 9.57 -38.29 0.01
C GLU A 406 10.80 -38.17 -0.90
N ILE A 407 12.00 -38.07 -0.29
CA ILE A 407 13.27 -38.01 -1.03
C ILE A 407 13.63 -39.43 -1.47
N PRO A 408 14.00 -39.65 -2.76
CA PRO A 408 14.46 -40.95 -3.22
C PRO A 408 15.60 -41.50 -2.34
N THR A 409 15.50 -42.77 -1.94
CA THR A 409 16.53 -43.41 -1.09
C THR A 409 17.77 -43.74 -1.92
N GLY A 410 18.93 -43.20 -1.54
CA GLY A 410 20.21 -43.44 -2.22
C GLY A 410 20.96 -42.15 -2.54
N PRO A 411 22.16 -42.24 -3.13
CA PRO A 411 22.87 -41.06 -3.63
C PRO A 411 22.06 -40.37 -4.75
N PRO A 412 22.09 -39.03 -4.84
CA PRO A 412 21.36 -38.31 -5.86
C PRO A 412 21.87 -38.68 -7.25
N VAL A 413 20.96 -39.09 -8.13
CA VAL A 413 21.24 -39.28 -9.56
C VAL A 413 21.22 -37.91 -10.22
N ILE A 414 22.35 -37.49 -10.79
CA ILE A 414 22.50 -36.21 -11.48
C ILE A 414 22.92 -36.50 -12.91
N GLU A 415 22.15 -35.96 -13.84
CA GLU A 415 22.39 -36.03 -15.28
C GLU A 415 22.63 -34.61 -15.83
N ASN A 416 23.22 -34.53 -17.02
CA ASN A 416 23.47 -33.26 -17.67
C ASN A 416 22.78 -33.22 -19.03
N PHE A 417 21.82 -32.29 -19.17
CA PHE A 417 21.10 -32.06 -20.42
C PHE A 417 21.62 -30.78 -21.04
N GLY A 418 22.43 -30.89 -22.09
CA GLY A 418 22.93 -29.74 -22.86
C GLY A 418 23.64 -28.66 -22.03
N GLY A 419 24.35 -29.05 -20.97
CA GLY A 419 25.03 -28.14 -20.04
C GLY A 419 24.25 -27.82 -18.77
N ILE A 420 23.00 -28.30 -18.64
CA ILE A 420 22.14 -28.06 -17.47
C ILE A 420 22.19 -29.28 -16.54
N PRO A 421 22.82 -29.18 -15.36
CA PRO A 421 22.79 -30.27 -14.38
C PRO A 421 21.38 -30.39 -13.78
N MET A 422 20.83 -31.59 -13.80
CA MET A 422 19.50 -31.89 -13.26
C MET A 422 19.57 -33.15 -12.40
N ARG A 423 18.85 -33.14 -11.28
CA ARG A 423 18.71 -34.32 -10.43
C ARG A 423 17.44 -35.08 -10.79
N LEU A 424 17.47 -36.40 -10.65
CA LEU A 424 16.23 -37.20 -10.66
C LEU A 424 15.39 -36.80 -9.44
N ALA A 425 14.24 -36.17 -9.68
CA ALA A 425 13.34 -35.68 -8.65
C ALA A 425 12.29 -36.74 -8.27
N ALA A 426 11.75 -37.45 -9.26
CA ALA A 426 10.75 -38.50 -9.08
C ALA A 426 10.70 -39.45 -10.29
N SER A 427 10.20 -40.66 -10.07
CA SER A 427 9.79 -41.60 -11.13
C SER A 427 8.29 -41.84 -10.98
N VAL A 428 7.51 -41.34 -11.93
CA VAL A 428 6.04 -41.30 -11.83
C VAL A 428 5.43 -42.30 -12.82
N ALA A 429 4.59 -43.21 -12.33
CA ALA A 429 3.73 -44.01 -13.20
C ALA A 429 2.66 -43.12 -13.84
N LEU A 430 2.63 -43.08 -15.17
CA LEU A 430 1.61 -42.36 -15.92
C LEU A 430 0.35 -43.24 -16.05
N ALA A 431 -0.83 -42.64 -15.86
CA ALA A 431 -2.08 -43.36 -16.04
C ALA A 431 -2.27 -43.79 -17.50
N ALA A 432 -2.92 -44.93 -17.72
CA ALA A 432 -3.23 -45.40 -19.08
C ALA A 432 -4.08 -44.35 -19.83
N GLY A 433 -3.60 -43.91 -21.00
CA GLY A 433 -4.23 -42.85 -21.80
C GLY A 433 -3.74 -41.43 -21.51
N THR A 434 -2.75 -41.25 -20.62
CA THR A 434 -2.04 -39.97 -20.48
C THR A 434 -1.29 -39.67 -21.78
N GLU A 435 -1.54 -38.51 -22.38
CA GLU A 435 -0.83 -38.09 -23.59
C GLU A 435 0.66 -37.87 -23.26
N THR A 436 1.55 -38.57 -23.95
CA THR A 436 3.00 -38.41 -23.82
C THR A 436 3.44 -37.20 -24.64
N GLY A 437 3.25 -35.99 -24.08
CA GLY A 437 3.50 -34.71 -24.74
C GLY A 437 3.14 -33.53 -23.83
N GLU A 438 3.08 -32.32 -24.37
CA GLU A 438 2.59 -31.16 -23.60
C GLU A 438 1.13 -31.40 -23.16
N PRO A 439 0.78 -31.17 -21.89
CA PRO A 439 -0.59 -31.34 -21.44
C PRO A 439 -1.57 -30.47 -22.21
N ALA A 440 -2.66 -31.07 -22.68
CA ALA A 440 -3.78 -30.31 -23.23
C ALA A 440 -4.35 -29.35 -22.18
N ALA A 441 -4.60 -28.10 -22.61
CA ALA A 441 -5.13 -27.06 -21.72
C ALA A 441 -6.48 -27.48 -21.11
N TYR A 442 -6.65 -27.20 -19.83
CA TYR A 442 -7.84 -27.44 -19.01
C TYR A 442 -8.29 -28.91 -18.94
N LYS A 443 -7.38 -29.87 -19.18
CA LYS A 443 -7.63 -31.30 -18.95
C LYS A 443 -6.91 -31.79 -17.71
N VAL A 444 -7.61 -32.60 -16.91
CA VAL A 444 -7.07 -33.24 -15.70
C VAL A 444 -6.10 -34.35 -16.09
N ASN A 445 -4.87 -34.22 -15.58
CA ASN A 445 -3.85 -35.26 -15.61
C ASN A 445 -3.67 -35.80 -14.19
N ARG A 446 -3.46 -37.12 -14.08
CA ARG A 446 -3.31 -37.80 -12.80
C ARG A 446 -1.88 -38.27 -12.63
N VAL A 447 -1.25 -37.80 -11.55
CA VAL A 447 0.15 -38.07 -11.23
C VAL A 447 0.19 -38.76 -9.87
N SER A 448 0.70 -39.99 -9.82
CA SER A 448 0.92 -40.69 -8.56
C SER A 448 2.11 -40.07 -7.84
N ARG A 449 1.85 -39.24 -6.81
CA ARG A 449 2.89 -38.61 -5.99
C ARG A 449 2.39 -38.34 -4.57
N ASP A 450 3.31 -38.43 -3.62
CA ASP A 450 3.08 -37.98 -2.24
C ASP A 450 3.87 -36.69 -2.03
N THR A 451 3.18 -35.56 -2.11
CA THR A 451 3.79 -34.23 -2.07
C THR A 451 2.82 -33.23 -1.46
N VAL A 452 3.32 -32.41 -0.55
CA VAL A 452 2.60 -31.28 0.03
C VAL A 452 3.27 -30.00 -0.44
N PHE A 453 2.50 -29.11 -1.05
CA PHE A 453 2.94 -27.76 -1.40
C PHE A 453 2.53 -26.78 -0.32
N HIS A 454 3.49 -26.01 0.17
CA HIS A 454 3.32 -25.06 1.24
C HIS A 454 3.33 -23.63 0.67
N TYR A 455 2.35 -22.83 1.07
CA TYR A 455 2.22 -21.41 0.74
C TYR A 455 2.14 -20.65 2.06
N VAL A 456 2.89 -19.56 2.22
CA VAL A 456 2.87 -18.79 3.48
C VAL A 456 1.79 -17.71 3.47
N ALA A 457 1.34 -17.32 4.67
CA ALA A 457 0.44 -16.18 4.85
C ALA A 457 0.99 -14.91 4.17
N GLY A 458 0.12 -14.10 3.59
CA GLY A 458 0.46 -12.90 2.82
C GLY A 458 0.74 -13.15 1.34
N ARG A 459 0.82 -14.41 0.88
CA ARG A 459 0.97 -14.74 -0.55
C ARG A 459 -0.32 -14.54 -1.32
N GLN A 460 -0.21 -13.98 -2.52
CA GLN A 460 -1.24 -14.14 -3.54
C GLN A 460 -1.11 -15.54 -4.15
N VAL A 461 -2.22 -16.26 -4.18
CA VAL A 461 -2.36 -17.54 -4.88
C VAL A 461 -3.38 -17.40 -6.00
N TYR A 462 -3.20 -18.23 -7.03
CA TYR A 462 -3.91 -18.11 -8.30
C TYR A 462 -4.71 -19.38 -8.52
N ASP A 463 -6.03 -19.27 -8.48
CA ASP A 463 -6.92 -20.42 -8.53
C ASP A 463 -7.77 -20.41 -9.80
N LEU A 464 -7.89 -21.57 -10.43
CA LEU A 464 -8.91 -21.88 -11.43
C LEU A 464 -10.08 -22.60 -10.75
N GLN A 465 -11.28 -22.39 -11.27
CA GLN A 465 -12.46 -23.15 -10.89
C GLN A 465 -13.20 -23.64 -12.14
N ASP A 466 -13.53 -24.93 -12.17
CA ASP A 466 -14.32 -25.54 -13.24
C ASP A 466 -15.84 -25.26 -13.06
N PRO A 467 -16.69 -25.54 -14.05
CA PRO A 467 -18.14 -25.31 -13.98
C PRO A 467 -18.84 -26.11 -12.88
N GLU A 468 -18.26 -27.23 -12.46
CA GLU A 468 -18.75 -28.09 -11.37
C GLU A 468 -18.37 -27.58 -9.98
N GLY A 469 -17.52 -26.54 -9.91
CA GLY A 469 -17.07 -25.91 -8.68
C GLY A 469 -15.76 -26.47 -8.14
N THR A 470 -15.13 -27.44 -8.80
CA THR A 470 -13.80 -27.97 -8.46
C THR A 470 -12.76 -26.86 -8.63
N ARG A 471 -11.91 -26.68 -7.62
CA ARG A 471 -10.87 -25.66 -7.62
C ARG A 471 -9.48 -26.26 -7.83
N TYR A 472 -8.62 -25.51 -8.49
CA TYR A 472 -7.24 -25.85 -8.76
C TYR A 472 -6.34 -24.66 -8.43
N ARG A 473 -5.31 -24.87 -7.62
CA ARG A 473 -4.35 -23.84 -7.22
C ARG A 473 -3.06 -23.94 -8.03
N MET A 474 -2.61 -22.82 -8.55
CA MET A 474 -1.38 -22.75 -9.35
C MET A 474 -0.19 -23.21 -8.52
N GLN A 475 0.57 -24.14 -9.07
CA GLN A 475 1.86 -24.57 -8.51
C GLN A 475 3.02 -23.83 -9.19
N SER A 476 2.98 -23.61 -10.51
CA SER A 476 4.02 -22.90 -11.26
C SER A 476 3.47 -22.19 -12.49
N PHE A 477 4.09 -21.07 -12.85
CA PHE A 477 3.92 -20.43 -14.16
C PHE A 477 5.09 -20.74 -15.09
N THR A 478 4.94 -20.51 -16.39
CA THR A 478 5.97 -20.86 -17.39
C THR A 478 6.22 -19.76 -18.42
N GLN A 479 7.47 -19.70 -18.90
CA GLN A 479 7.88 -18.92 -20.07
C GLN A 479 8.04 -19.81 -21.32
N GLY A 480 7.38 -20.97 -21.37
CA GLY A 480 7.44 -21.89 -22.51
C GLY A 480 6.67 -21.36 -23.72
N ARG A 481 5.41 -20.94 -23.52
CA ARG A 481 4.53 -20.42 -24.58
C ARG A 481 4.49 -18.90 -24.66
N ASP A 482 4.50 -18.24 -23.51
CA ASP A 482 4.63 -16.79 -23.40
C ASP A 482 5.95 -16.43 -22.72
N ARG A 483 6.92 -15.99 -23.53
CA ARG A 483 8.28 -15.63 -23.05
C ARG A 483 8.28 -14.42 -22.14
N ASP A 484 7.27 -13.56 -22.23
CA ASP A 484 7.17 -12.32 -21.48
C ASP A 484 6.37 -12.49 -20.18
N GLN A 485 5.83 -13.70 -19.91
CA GLN A 485 5.09 -13.97 -18.68
C GLN A 485 6.01 -13.81 -17.46
N GLN A 486 5.55 -13.00 -16.50
CA GLN A 486 6.23 -12.68 -15.24
C GLN A 486 5.30 -12.90 -14.06
N LEU A 487 5.86 -13.10 -12.86
CA LEU A 487 5.12 -13.27 -11.61
C LEU A 487 4.10 -12.13 -11.36
N VAL A 488 4.49 -10.88 -11.58
CA VAL A 488 3.59 -9.72 -11.40
C VAL A 488 2.39 -9.76 -12.35
N GLY A 489 2.57 -10.32 -13.56
CA GLY A 489 1.51 -10.46 -14.55
C GLY A 489 0.39 -11.39 -14.08
N LEU A 490 0.69 -12.31 -13.15
CA LEU A 490 -0.26 -13.33 -12.71
C LEU A 490 -1.50 -12.74 -12.03
N GLN A 491 -1.39 -11.56 -11.41
CA GLN A 491 -2.52 -10.84 -10.82
C GLN A 491 -3.63 -10.52 -11.83
N ARG A 492 -3.26 -10.37 -13.10
CA ARG A 492 -4.18 -10.06 -14.21
C ARG A 492 -4.31 -11.22 -15.20
N LEU A 493 -3.77 -12.40 -14.87
CA LEU A 493 -3.73 -13.57 -15.75
C LEU A 493 -5.12 -13.96 -16.26
N GLY A 494 -6.16 -13.85 -15.43
CA GLY A 494 -7.53 -14.12 -15.87
C GLY A 494 -8.02 -13.28 -17.07
N GLN A 495 -7.35 -12.16 -17.39
CA GLN A 495 -7.65 -11.33 -18.57
C GLN A 495 -6.96 -11.82 -19.84
N THR A 496 -5.92 -12.64 -19.71
CA THR A 496 -5.12 -13.17 -20.83
C THR A 496 -5.44 -14.62 -21.14
N LEU A 497 -5.93 -15.39 -20.15
CA LEU A 497 -6.31 -16.79 -20.35
C LEU A 497 -7.51 -16.97 -21.27
N GLN A 498 -7.44 -17.99 -22.13
CA GLN A 498 -8.57 -18.45 -22.93
C GLN A 498 -9.40 -19.48 -22.14
N LEU A 499 -10.14 -19.00 -21.14
CA LEU A 499 -10.93 -19.86 -20.27
C LEU A 499 -12.08 -20.56 -21.04
N PRO A 500 -12.25 -21.89 -20.86
CA PRO A 500 -13.41 -22.59 -21.40
C PRO A 500 -14.72 -22.08 -20.76
N GLU A 501 -15.85 -22.38 -21.40
CA GLU A 501 -17.16 -21.96 -20.89
C GLU A 501 -17.39 -22.44 -19.44
N GLY A 502 -17.78 -21.51 -18.57
CA GLY A 502 -18.05 -21.77 -17.15
C GLY A 502 -16.82 -21.82 -16.24
N TRP A 503 -15.60 -21.81 -16.80
CA TRP A 503 -14.38 -21.70 -16.00
C TRP A 503 -14.17 -20.27 -15.49
N THR A 504 -13.60 -20.15 -14.30
CA THR A 504 -13.23 -18.87 -13.72
C THR A 504 -11.80 -18.89 -13.19
N PHE A 505 -11.19 -17.71 -13.13
CA PHE A 505 -9.88 -17.48 -12.54
C PHE A 505 -10.01 -16.44 -11.44
N GLN A 506 -9.34 -16.68 -10.31
CA GLN A 506 -9.34 -15.77 -9.18
C GLN A 506 -7.95 -15.66 -8.54
N VAL A 507 -7.66 -14.47 -8.02
CA VAL A 507 -6.47 -14.22 -7.19
C VAL A 507 -6.95 -14.12 -5.76
N VAL A 508 -6.34 -14.89 -4.87
CA VAL A 508 -6.69 -14.92 -3.45
C VAL A 508 -5.46 -14.51 -2.64
N LEU A 509 -5.62 -13.55 -1.73
CA LEU A 509 -4.61 -13.25 -0.73
C LEU A 509 -4.77 -14.22 0.44
N LEU A 510 -3.73 -14.99 0.77
CA LEU A 510 -3.74 -15.87 1.93
C LEU A 510 -3.58 -15.05 3.22
N THR A 511 -4.46 -15.27 4.19
CA THR A 511 -4.37 -14.67 5.53
C THR A 511 -3.67 -15.58 6.54
N GLU A 512 -3.48 -16.85 6.19
CA GLU A 512 -2.83 -17.89 6.99
C GLU A 512 -1.99 -18.79 6.07
N ASP A 513 -1.02 -19.50 6.65
CA ASP A 513 -0.26 -20.51 5.91
C ASP A 513 -1.21 -21.58 5.35
N TYR A 514 -0.93 -22.05 4.14
CA TYR A 514 -1.76 -23.01 3.43
C TYR A 514 -0.94 -24.20 2.93
N GLU A 515 -1.40 -25.40 3.29
CA GLU A 515 -0.83 -26.65 2.82
C GLU A 515 -1.75 -27.27 1.76
N LEU A 516 -1.17 -27.66 0.64
CA LEU A 516 -1.86 -28.32 -0.48
C LEU A 516 -1.34 -29.75 -0.62
N PRO A 517 -1.96 -30.74 0.06
CA PRO A 517 -1.58 -32.15 -0.07
C PRO A 517 -2.15 -32.78 -1.34
N THR A 518 -1.68 -33.98 -1.69
CA THR A 518 -2.34 -34.84 -2.68
C THR A 518 -3.53 -35.59 -2.08
N ILE A 519 -4.51 -35.96 -2.93
CA ILE A 519 -5.72 -36.66 -2.49
C ILE A 519 -5.54 -38.15 -2.74
N GLY A 520 -5.36 -38.93 -1.67
CA GLY A 520 -5.20 -40.39 -1.78
C GLY A 520 -3.96 -40.82 -2.57
N GLY A 521 -2.86 -40.05 -2.47
CA GLY A 521 -1.60 -40.31 -3.19
C GLY A 521 -1.63 -39.94 -4.68
N ILE A 522 -2.68 -39.26 -5.14
CA ILE A 522 -2.85 -38.82 -6.52
C ILE A 522 -2.97 -37.30 -6.55
N ALA A 523 -2.10 -36.65 -7.33
CA ALA A 523 -2.27 -35.26 -7.72
C ALA A 523 -3.08 -35.18 -9.01
N GLU A 524 -4.18 -34.44 -8.98
CA GLU A 524 -4.91 -34.01 -10.19
C GLU A 524 -4.36 -32.66 -10.63
N VAL A 525 -3.65 -32.65 -11.76
CA VAL A 525 -2.94 -31.47 -12.29
C VAL A 525 -3.57 -31.06 -13.61
N ILE A 526 -3.85 -29.77 -13.77
CA ILE A 526 -4.27 -29.17 -15.03
C ILE A 526 -3.21 -28.17 -15.51
N ALA A 527 -3.20 -27.89 -16.81
CA ALA A 527 -2.47 -26.78 -17.39
C ALA A 527 -3.44 -25.76 -18.00
N ASP A 528 -3.15 -24.46 -17.96
CA ASP A 528 -3.88 -23.47 -18.75
C ASP A 528 -3.35 -23.37 -20.20
N ASP A 529 -3.93 -22.49 -21.01
CA ASP A 529 -3.53 -22.31 -22.41
C ASP A 529 -2.11 -21.72 -22.58
N LEU A 530 -1.58 -21.07 -21.54
CA LEU A 530 -0.18 -20.58 -21.49
C LEU A 530 0.80 -21.61 -20.93
N GLY A 531 0.32 -22.76 -20.43
CA GLY A 531 1.12 -23.86 -19.90
C GLY A 531 1.47 -23.73 -18.40
N ASN A 532 0.85 -22.79 -17.68
CA ASN A 532 0.96 -22.73 -16.23
C ASN A 532 0.23 -23.93 -15.63
N THR A 533 0.74 -24.47 -14.52
CA THR A 533 0.21 -25.72 -13.94
C THR A 533 -0.45 -25.47 -12.60
N TYR A 534 -1.54 -26.20 -12.35
CA TYR A 534 -2.38 -26.07 -11.17
C TYR A 534 -2.69 -27.45 -10.61
N GLN A 535 -2.69 -27.60 -9.29
CA GLN A 535 -3.10 -28.83 -8.59
C GLN A 535 -4.48 -28.63 -7.98
N ARG A 536 -5.33 -29.66 -8.07
CA ARG A 536 -6.65 -29.68 -7.44
C ARG A 536 -6.55 -29.44 -5.93
N ILE A 537 -7.45 -28.59 -5.44
CA ILE A 537 -7.68 -28.35 -4.02
C ILE A 537 -8.58 -29.47 -3.46
N PRO A 538 -8.22 -30.07 -2.29
CA PRO A 538 -9.01 -31.12 -1.62
C PRO A 538 -10.47 -30.78 -1.33
#